data_AF-A0A3D1E7V0-F1
#
_entry.id   AF-A0A3D1E7V0-F1
#
_cell.length_a   1.000
_cell.length_b   1.000
_cell.length_c   1.000
_cell.angle_alpha   90.00
_cell.angle_beta   90.00
_cell.angle_gamma   90.00
#
_symmetry.space_group_name_H-M   'P 1'
#
loop_
_entity.id
_entity.type
_entity.pdbx_description
1 polymer ?
#
loop_
_entity_poly.entity_id
_entity_poly.type
_entity_poly.pdbx_seq_one_letter_code
_entity_poly.pdbx_strand_id
1 'polypeptide(L)' 'MKPYSFVDRHVGPRAEQLDELLQTVGATSVEQLIQETIPADIRLKKPLILPEPLSEYEYLNHIEG' A
#
# COMPACT_ATOMS: atom_id res chain seq x y z
N MET A 1 4.19 19.76 -9.60
CA MET A 1 3.65 19.05 -8.42
C MET A 1 3.14 17.70 -8.88
N LYS A 2 3.51 16.60 -8.20
CA LYS A 2 2.82 15.33 -8.44
C LYS A 2 1.41 15.45 -7.83
N PRO A 3 0.35 15.04 -8.54
CA PRO A 3 -0.99 14.97 -7.95
C PRO A 3 -0.96 13.99 -6.76
N TYR A 4 -1.66 14.33 -5.68
CA TYR A 4 -1.88 13.40 -4.56
C TYR A 4 -2.60 12.16 -5.08
N SER A 5 -2.12 10.98 -4.71
CA SER A 5 -2.81 9.72 -5.00
C SER A 5 -3.86 9.44 -3.92
N PHE A 6 -4.88 8.63 -4.25
CA PHE A 6 -5.84 8.17 -3.25
C PHE A 6 -5.16 7.43 -2.08
N VAL A 7 -4.09 6.68 -2.37
CA VAL A 7 -3.32 5.93 -1.38
C VAL A 7 -2.74 6.86 -0.30
N ASP A 8 -2.31 8.06 -0.67
CA ASP A 8 -1.77 9.05 0.28
C ASP A 8 -2.83 9.57 1.27
N ARG A 9 -4.12 9.50 0.91
CA ARG A 9 -5.25 9.85 1.79
C ARG A 9 -5.82 8.64 2.53
N HIS A 10 -5.66 7.44 1.98
CA HIS A 10 -6.19 6.19 2.52
C HIS A 10 -5.27 5.54 3.56
N VAL A 11 -3.95 5.53 3.31
CA VAL A 11 -2.96 4.91 4.21
C VAL A 11 -2.48 5.95 5.22
N GLY A 12 -2.84 5.71 6.49
CA GLY A 12 -2.56 6.62 7.60
C GLY A 12 -1.06 6.79 7.92
N PRO A 13 -0.32 5.71 8.21
CA PRO A 13 1.10 5.81 8.58
C PRO A 13 1.91 6.54 7.52
N ARG A 14 2.61 7.60 7.95
CA ARG A 14 3.54 8.34 7.11
C ARG A 14 4.92 7.70 7.14
N ALA A 15 5.76 8.03 6.16
CA ALA A 15 7.13 7.53 6.08
C ALA A 15 7.90 7.74 7.39
N GLU A 16 7.73 8.89 8.03
CA GLU A 16 8.36 9.24 9.31
C GLU A 16 7.90 8.36 10.49
N GLN A 17 6.69 7.79 10.42
CA GLN A 17 6.14 6.92 11.47
C GLN A 17 6.47 5.45 11.22
N LEU A 18 6.79 5.09 9.98
CA LEU A 18 6.99 3.69 9.60
C LEU A 18 8.19 3.09 10.32
N ASP A 19 9.27 3.85 10.48
CA ASP A 19 10.48 3.40 11.17
C ASP A 19 10.22 3.09 12.66
N GLU A 20 9.46 3.95 13.35
CA GLU A 20 9.06 3.73 14.75
C GLU A 20 8.20 2.47 14.91
N LEU A 21 7.23 2.28 14.01
CA LEU A 21 6.35 1.11 14.02
C LEU A 21 7.13 -0.18 13.75
N LEU A 22 8.02 -0.17 12.76
CA LEU A 22 8.88 -1.31 12.43
C LEU A 22 9.80 -1.67 13.61
N GLN A 23 10.42 -0.68 14.25
CA GLN A 23 11.23 -0.89 15.44
C GLN A 23 10.41 -1.50 16.58
N THR A 24 9.19 -1.01 16.80
CA THR A 24 8.29 -1.51 17.86
C THR A 24 7.96 -2.99 17.70
N VAL A 25 7.80 -3.45 16.46
CA VAL A 25 7.51 -4.86 16.15
C VAL A 25 8.76 -5.69 15.87
N GLY A 26 9.96 -5.08 15.92
CA GLY A 26 11.24 -5.77 15.70
C GLY A 26 11.55 -6.12 14.23
N ALA A 27 10.89 -5.48 13.27
CA ALA A 27 11.14 -5.67 11.84
C ALA A 27 12.03 -4.56 11.27
N THR A 28 12.79 -4.86 10.21
CA THR A 28 13.65 -3.87 9.50
C THR A 28 12.98 -3.31 8.25
N SER A 29 11.91 -3.95 7.76
CA SER A 29 11.12 -3.49 6.63
C SER A 29 9.73 -4.14 6.64
N VAL A 30 8.78 -3.52 5.93
CA VAL A 30 7.46 -4.12 5.69
C VAL A 30 7.57 -5.44 4.93
N GLU A 31 8.50 -5.55 3.99
CA GLU A 31 8.69 -6.80 3.22
C GLU A 31 9.21 -7.94 4.11
N GLN A 32 10.17 -7.69 5.01
CA GLN A 32 10.61 -8.67 5.99
C GLN A 32 9.43 -9.09 6.89
N LEU A 33 8.68 -8.12 7.41
CA LEU A 33 7.52 -8.39 8.26
C LEU A 33 6.49 -9.28 7.56
N ILE A 34 6.22 -9.03 6.27
CA ILE A 34 5.33 -9.87 5.45
C ILE A 34 5.88 -11.29 5.30
N GLN A 35 7.18 -11.46 5.03
CA GLN A 35 7.81 -12.78 4.86
C GLN A 35 7.78 -13.63 6.14
N GLU A 36 7.92 -13.01 7.30
CA GLU A 36 7.85 -13.69 8.60
C GLU A 36 6.40 -14.01 9.01
N THR A 37 5.42 -13.28 8.46
CA THR A 37 4.00 -13.44 8.82
C THR A 37 3.25 -14.41 7.90
N ILE A 38 3.53 -14.36 6.58
CA ILE A 38 2.77 -15.10 5.57
C ILE A 38 3.66 -16.22 4.99
N PRO A 39 3.32 -17.50 5.19
CA PRO A 39 4.05 -18.61 4.61
C PRO A 39 4.17 -18.49 3.08
N ALA A 40 5.39 -18.74 2.57
CA ALA A 40 5.73 -18.50 1.17
C ALA A 40 4.96 -19.39 0.18
N ASP A 41 4.47 -20.55 0.63
CA ASP A 41 3.71 -21.52 -0.16
C ASP A 41 2.28 -21.04 -0.48
N ILE A 42 1.70 -20.21 0.39
CA ILE A 42 0.36 -19.61 0.18
C ILE A 42 0.40 -18.16 -0.33
N ARG A 43 1.58 -17.52 -0.36
CA ARG A 43 1.72 -16.14 -0.87
C ARG A 43 1.54 -16.09 -2.39
N LEU A 44 0.87 -15.03 -2.89
CA LEU A 44 0.73 -14.80 -4.33
C LEU A 44 2.10 -14.70 -5.02
N LYS A 45 2.29 -15.50 -6.07
CA LYS A 45 3.55 -15.57 -6.84
C LYS A 45 3.68 -14.44 -7.87
N LYS A 46 2.59 -13.75 -8.17
CA LYS A 46 2.52 -12.64 -9.11
C LYS A 46 1.58 -11.56 -8.54
N PRO A 47 1.81 -10.28 -8.87
CA PRO A 47 0.87 -9.22 -8.53
C PRO A 47 -0.53 -9.47 -9.08
N LEU A 48 -1.52 -8.80 -8.49
CA LEU A 48 -2.88 -8.82 -9.02
C LEU A 48 -2.91 -8.19 -10.43
N ILE A 49 -3.71 -8.77 -11.32
CA ILE A 49 -3.96 -8.22 -12.65
C ILE A 49 -5.13 -7.24 -12.51
N LEU A 50 -4.81 -5.97 -12.29
CA LEU A 50 -5.78 -4.90 -12.13
C LEU A 50 -5.55 -3.80 -13.18
N PRO A 51 -6.59 -3.04 -13.54
CA PRO A 51 -6.43 -1.80 -14.30
C PRO A 51 -5.55 -0.78 -13.56
N GLU A 52 -5.08 0.23 -14.28
CA GLU A 52 -4.38 1.35 -13.68
C GLU A 52 -5.24 2.04 -12.60
N PRO A 53 -4.64 2.47 -11.49
CA PRO A 53 -5.37 3.14 -10.43
C PRO A 53 -5.92 4.48 -10.91
N LEU A 54 -7.16 4.79 -10.54
CA LEU A 54 -7.78 6.09 -10.76
C LEU A 54 -7.45 7.03 -9.59
N SER A 55 -7.23 8.30 -9.89
CA SER A 55 -7.32 9.37 -8.89
C SER A 55 -8.77 9.55 -8.40
N GLU A 56 -8.95 10.23 -7.27
CA GLU A 56 -10.29 10.54 -6.75
C GLU A 56 -11.16 11.29 -7.78
N TYR A 57 -10.57 12.23 -8.51
CA TYR A 57 -11.26 13.00 -9.55
C TYR A 57 -11.68 12.12 -10.74
N GLU A 58 -10.78 11.26 -11.22
CA GLU A 58 -11.11 10.32 -12.31
C GLU A 58 -12.21 9.34 -11.90
N TYR A 59 -12.18 8.87 -10.65
CA TYR A 59 -13.21 7.97 -10.14
C TYR A 59 -14.58 8.65 -10.05
N LEU A 60 -14.66 9.91 -9.58
CA LEU A 60 -15.92 10.66 -9.55
C LEU A 60 -16.53 10.81 -10.95
N ASN A 61 -15.73 11.21 -11.95
CA ASN A 61 -16.20 11.30 -13.33
C ASN A 61 -16.59 9.93 -13.92
N HIS A 62 -15.96 8.84 -13.47
CA HIS A 62 -16.27 7.50 -13.95
C HIS A 62 -17.65 7.01 -13.49
N ILE A 63 -18.09 7.39 -12.28
CA ILE A 63 -19.35 6.92 -11.69
C ILE A 63 -20.53 7.87 -11.89
N GLU A 64 -20.27 9.16 -12.14
CA GLU A 64 -21.31 10.17 -12.38
C GLU A 64 -21.78 10.24 -13.85
N GLY A 65 -21.21 9.40 -14.72
CA GLY A 65 -21.56 9.28 -16.15
C GLY A 65 -22.82 8.47 -16.43
#